data_AF-A0A957QFJ5-F1
#
_entry.id   AF-A0A957QFJ5-F1
#
_cell.length_a   1.000
_cell.length_b   1.000
_cell.length_c   1.000
_cell.angle_alpha   90.00
_cell.angle_beta   90.00
_cell.angle_gamma   90.00
#
_symmetry.space_group_name_H-M   'P 1'
#
loop_
_entity.id
_entity.type
_entity.pdbx_description
1 polymer ?
#
loop_
_entity_poly.entity_id
_entity_poly.type
_entity_poly.pdbx_seq_one_letter_code
_entity_poly.pdbx_strand_id
1 'polypeptide(L)'
;MTVPTRFGVLRLLATLLKVIAWIILIGSILGALGVGVLGSLLQQTWFDATFVPALLLDGTSGMIVGAVLIAGGILTFLSLFAAAESIQVQLAIEENTRLTAALLLRSDEQNRPAVRPTPTYYGEVVDE
;
A
#
# COMPACT_ATOMS: atom_id res chain seq x y z
N MET A 1 -14.46 24.55 -4.90
CA MET A 1 -13.63 23.85 -5.91
C MET A 1 -13.31 22.46 -5.38
N THR A 2 -13.89 21.40 -5.94
CA THR A 2 -13.57 20.02 -5.55
C THR A 2 -12.46 19.51 -6.46
N VAL A 3 -11.27 19.29 -5.89
CA VAL A 3 -10.14 18.71 -6.63
C VAL A 3 -10.52 17.31 -7.10
N PRO A 4 -10.44 16.98 -8.39
CA PRO A 4 -10.78 15.66 -8.89
C PRO A 4 -9.93 14.58 -8.21
N THR A 5 -10.60 13.60 -7.59
CA THR A 5 -9.98 12.46 -6.90
C THR A 5 -9.46 11.45 -7.92
N ARG A 6 -8.31 11.76 -8.52
CA ARG A 6 -7.71 10.98 -9.62
C ARG A 6 -6.87 9.78 -9.18
N PHE A 7 -6.85 9.45 -7.88
CA PHE A 7 -5.94 8.44 -7.32
C PHE A 7 -6.62 7.20 -6.72
N GLY A 8 -7.90 6.99 -6.98
CA GLY A 8 -8.63 5.81 -6.47
C GLY A 8 -7.97 4.49 -6.89
N VAL A 9 -7.42 4.43 -8.12
CA VAL A 9 -6.75 3.23 -8.65
C VAL A 9 -5.47 2.89 -7.86
N LEU A 10 -4.65 3.88 -7.51
CA LEU A 10 -3.44 3.64 -6.70
C LEU A 10 -3.78 3.19 -5.29
N ARG A 11 -4.84 3.74 -4.70
CA ARG A 11 -5.34 3.32 -3.39
C ARG A 11 -5.83 1.87 -3.43
N LEU A 12 -6.54 1.49 -4.50
CA LEU A 12 -6.97 0.12 -4.75
C LEU A 12 -5.78 -0.82 -4.94
N LEU A 13 -4.79 -0.45 -5.75
CA LEU A 13 -3.57 -1.24 -5.95
C LEU A 13 -2.80 -1.45 -4.65
N ALA A 14 -2.65 -0.40 -3.82
CA ALA A 14 -2.02 -0.53 -2.51
C ALA A 14 -2.80 -1.49 -1.60
N THR A 15 -4.13 -1.39 -1.57
CA THR A 15 -4.96 -2.34 -0.78
C THR A 15 -4.86 -3.77 -1.30
N LEU A 16 -4.86 -3.95 -2.61
CA LEU A 16 -4.71 -5.25 -3.26
C LEU A 16 -3.34 -5.87 -2.93
N LEU A 17 -2.27 -5.07 -2.95
CA LEU A 17 -0.93 -5.52 -2.60
C LEU A 17 -0.85 -5.98 -1.14
N LYS A 18 -1.53 -5.30 -0.20
CA LYS A 18 -1.65 -5.77 1.20
C LYS A 18 -2.39 -7.10 1.29
N VAL A 19 -3.49 -7.27 0.55
CA VAL A 19 -4.23 -8.54 0.52
C VAL A 19 -3.36 -9.68 -0.02
N ILE A 20 -2.64 -9.45 -1.12
CA ILE A 20 -1.69 -10.43 -1.68
C ILE A 20 -0.58 -10.77 -0.67
N ALA A 21 -0.04 -9.77 0.03
CA ALA A 21 0.95 -10.00 1.08
C ALA A 21 0.41 -10.95 2.15
N TRP A 22 -0.80 -10.69 2.66
CA TRP A 22 -1.44 -11.56 3.65
C TRP A 22 -1.67 -12.98 3.14
N ILE A 23 -2.10 -13.14 1.89
CA ILE A 23 -2.26 -14.47 1.26
C ILE A 23 -0.94 -15.21 1.24
N ILE A 24 0.16 -14.55 0.85
CA ILE A 24 1.50 -15.15 0.81
C ILE A 24 1.95 -15.55 2.23
N LEU A 25 1.73 -14.70 3.22
CA LEU A 25 2.10 -15.00 4.61
C LEU A 25 1.35 -16.25 5.12
N ILE A 26 0.02 -16.28 4.97
CA ILE A 26 -0.80 -17.41 5.38
C ILE A 26 -0.39 -18.67 4.60
N GLY A 27 -0.19 -18.54 3.28
CA GLY A 27 0.28 -19.63 2.43
C GLY A 27 1.62 -20.19 2.87
N SER A 28 2.55 -19.33 3.30
CA SER A 28 3.86 -19.76 3.81
C SER A 28 3.75 -20.51 5.13
N ILE A 29 2.87 -20.06 6.03
CA ILE A 29 2.63 -20.74 7.32
C ILE A 29 1.99 -22.11 7.07
N LEU A 30 0.93 -22.17 6.26
CA LEU A 30 0.25 -23.41 5.92
C LEU A 30 1.17 -24.38 5.17
N GLY A 31 1.97 -23.88 4.24
CA GLY A 31 2.97 -24.66 3.51
C GLY A 31 4.03 -25.25 4.42
N ALA A 32 4.55 -24.47 5.37
CA ALA A 32 5.55 -24.94 6.32
C ALA A 32 4.99 -25.98 7.30
N LEU A 33 3.76 -25.77 7.79
CA LEU A 33 3.06 -26.77 8.61
C LEU A 33 2.78 -28.04 7.80
N GLY A 34 2.40 -27.91 6.53
CA GLY A 34 2.21 -29.04 5.64
C GLY A 34 3.50 -29.84 5.47
N VAL A 35 4.61 -29.19 5.15
CA VAL A 35 5.91 -29.87 5.00
C VAL A 35 6.38 -30.50 6.31
N GLY A 36 6.29 -29.80 7.44
CA GLY A 36 6.77 -30.32 8.74
C GLY A 36 5.92 -31.45 9.31
N VAL A 37 4.59 -31.32 9.28
CA VAL A 37 3.67 -32.28 9.92
C VAL A 37 3.25 -33.39 8.95
N LEU A 38 2.86 -33.07 7.71
CA LEU A 38 2.45 -34.10 6.75
C LEU A 38 3.65 -34.88 6.21
N GLY A 39 4.82 -34.25 6.05
CA GLY A 39 6.03 -34.95 5.60
C GLY A 39 6.44 -36.09 6.54
N SER A 40 6.40 -35.84 7.84
CA SER A 40 6.74 -36.85 8.85
C SER A 40 5.66 -37.94 9.00
N LEU A 41 4.38 -37.60 8.84
CA LEU A 41 3.27 -38.57 8.91
C LEU A 41 3.24 -39.50 7.68
N LEU A 42 3.43 -38.94 6.47
CA LEU A 42 3.43 -39.68 5.20
C LEU A 42 4.58 -40.69 5.11
N GLN A 43 5.74 -40.38 5.71
CA GLN A 43 6.86 -41.30 5.82
C GLN A 43 6.50 -42.58 6.59
N GLN A 44 5.62 -42.48 7.60
CA GLN A 44 5.24 -43.60 8.45
C GLN A 44 4.06 -44.42 7.89
N THR A 45 3.29 -43.85 6.95
CA THR A 45 1.97 -44.37 6.57
C THR A 45 1.79 -44.54 5.06
N TRP A 46 2.63 -45.34 4.40
CA TRP A 46 2.27 -46.02 3.12
C TRP A 46 2.57 -45.31 1.78
N PHE A 47 3.25 -44.16 1.72
CA PHE A 47 3.64 -43.61 0.41
C PHE A 47 4.97 -44.18 -0.07
N ASP A 48 4.93 -44.86 -1.22
CA ASP A 48 6.14 -45.25 -1.96
C ASP A 48 6.96 -43.98 -2.23
N ALA A 49 8.24 -43.99 -1.86
CA ALA A 49 9.13 -42.83 -1.80
C ALA A 49 9.40 -42.18 -3.17
N THR A 50 8.74 -42.65 -4.22
CA THR A 50 8.88 -42.22 -5.61
C THR A 50 8.20 -40.87 -5.90
N PHE A 51 7.16 -40.49 -5.15
CA PHE A 51 6.40 -39.24 -5.41
C PHE A 51 6.77 -38.07 -4.48
N VAL A 52 7.47 -38.34 -3.38
CA VAL A 52 7.89 -37.32 -2.42
C VAL A 52 9.39 -37.10 -2.58
N PRO A 53 9.86 -35.87 -2.88
CA PRO A 53 11.28 -35.55 -2.96
C PRO A 53 12.04 -36.08 -1.74
N ALA A 54 13.17 -36.76 -1.95
CA ALA A 54 13.99 -37.35 -0.88
C ALA A 54 14.38 -36.31 0.19
N LEU A 55 14.49 -35.04 -0.19
CA LEU A 55 14.77 -33.89 0.69
C LEU A 55 13.61 -33.53 1.64
N LEU A 56 12.44 -34.15 1.50
CA LEU A 56 11.27 -33.98 2.38
C LEU A 56 10.99 -35.23 3.22
N LEU A 57 11.71 -36.34 2.96
CA LEU A 57 11.52 -37.63 3.61
C LEU A 57 12.41 -37.82 4.85
N ASP A 58 13.47 -37.02 5.01
CA ASP A 58 14.22 -36.95 6.27
C ASP A 58 13.58 -35.88 7.16
N GLY A 59 13.04 -36.26 8.32
CA GLY A 59 12.32 -35.36 9.22
C GLY A 59 13.13 -34.12 9.63
N THR A 60 14.47 -34.23 9.67
CA THR A 60 15.36 -33.10 9.93
C THR A 60 15.37 -32.11 8.75
N SER A 61 15.42 -32.62 7.52
CA SER A 61 15.38 -31.81 6.30
C SER A 61 14.02 -31.11 6.09
N GLY A 62 12.91 -31.76 6.43
CA GLY A 62 11.58 -31.16 6.37
C GLY A 62 11.41 -29.95 7.31
N MET A 63 11.97 -30.02 8.52
CA MET A 63 11.97 -28.88 9.45
C MET A 63 12.78 -27.69 8.92
N ILE A 64 13.95 -27.96 8.33
CA ILE A 64 14.80 -26.90 7.74
C ILE A 64 14.08 -26.25 6.55
N VAL A 65 13.48 -27.04 5.67
CA VAL A 65 12.70 -26.53 4.53
C VAL A 65 11.51 -25.69 5.01
N GLY A 66 10.77 -26.16 6.02
CA GLY A 66 9.68 -25.40 6.63
C GLY A 66 10.14 -24.07 7.23
N ALA A 67 11.29 -24.06 7.93
CA ALA A 67 11.87 -22.85 8.51
C ALA A 67 12.28 -21.84 7.42
N VAL A 68 12.93 -22.31 6.34
CA VAL A 68 13.29 -21.45 5.19
C VAL A 68 12.04 -20.91 4.51
N LEU A 69 10.99 -21.71 4.39
CA LEU A 69 9.73 -21.32 3.77
C LEU A 69 9.01 -20.24 4.58
N ILE A 70 8.97 -20.35 5.91
CA ILE A 70 8.46 -19.30 6.81
C ILE A 70 9.33 -18.04 6.71
N ALA A 71 10.65 -18.17 6.80
CA ALA A 71 11.55 -17.03 6.74
C ALA A 71 11.41 -16.26 5.41
N GLY A 72 11.40 -16.99 4.28
CA GLY A 72 11.16 -16.42 2.95
C GLY A 72 9.77 -15.80 2.82
N GLY A 73 8.74 -16.45 3.37
CA GLY A 73 7.38 -15.94 3.42
C GLY A 73 7.26 -14.62 4.19
N ILE A 74 7.89 -14.53 5.37
CA ILE A 74 7.94 -13.30 6.18
C ILE A 74 8.66 -12.18 5.44
N LEU A 75 9.83 -12.45 4.85
CA LEU A 75 10.59 -11.44 4.11
C LEU A 75 9.81 -10.92 2.89
N THR A 76 9.14 -11.82 2.18
CA THR A 76 8.29 -11.46 1.03
C THR A 76 7.07 -10.66 1.48
N PHE A 77 6.41 -11.08 2.56
CA PHE A 77 5.30 -10.36 3.19
C PHE A 77 5.71 -8.94 3.56
N LEU A 78 6.82 -8.76 4.30
CA LEU A 78 7.31 -7.45 4.72
C LEU A 78 7.61 -6.56 3.51
N SER A 79 8.23 -7.12 2.48
CA SER A 79 8.58 -6.37 1.26
C SER A 79 7.33 -5.86 0.53
N LEU A 80 6.34 -6.73 0.31
CA LEU A 80 5.09 -6.37 -0.36
C LEU A 80 4.23 -5.42 0.49
N PHE A 81 4.16 -5.67 1.79
CA PHE A 81 3.41 -4.82 2.71
C PHE A 81 4.03 -3.42 2.80
N ALA A 82 5.36 -3.32 2.94
CA ALA A 82 6.07 -2.05 2.95
C ALA A 82 5.91 -1.29 1.62
N ALA A 83 5.98 -1.99 0.48
CA ALA A 83 5.69 -1.39 -0.82
C ALA A 83 4.27 -0.81 -0.88
N ALA A 84 3.27 -1.53 -0.36
CA ALA A 84 1.89 -1.04 -0.29
C ALA A 84 1.75 0.21 0.60
N GLU A 85 2.38 0.22 1.78
CA GLU A 85 2.39 1.38 2.67
C GLU A 85 3.09 2.58 2.04
N SER A 86 4.21 2.37 1.34
CA SER A 86 4.93 3.46 0.68
C SER A 86 4.07 4.20 -0.35
N ILE A 87 3.23 3.48 -1.11
CA ILE A 87 2.29 4.06 -2.06
C ILE A 87 1.24 4.90 -1.33
N GLN A 88 0.70 4.40 -0.21
CA GLN A 88 -0.30 5.11 0.58
C GLN A 88 0.26 6.39 1.19
N VAL A 89 1.50 6.35 1.69
CA VAL A 89 2.18 7.52 2.24
C VAL A 89 2.42 8.58 1.18
N GLN A 90 2.94 8.21 0.00
CA GLN A 90 3.15 9.15 -1.11
C GLN A 90 1.84 9.82 -1.53
N LEU A 91 0.76 9.04 -1.62
CA LEU A 91 -0.55 9.57 -1.96
C LEU A 91 -1.07 10.55 -0.90
N ALA A 92 -0.89 10.23 0.38
CA ALA A 92 -1.28 11.12 1.47
C ALA A 92 -0.49 12.44 1.46
N ILE A 93 0.80 12.40 1.13
CA ILE A 93 1.64 13.60 0.97
C ILE A 93 1.10 14.49 -0.16
N GLU A 94 0.76 13.89 -1.31
CA GLU A 94 0.22 14.66 -2.44
C GLU A 94 -1.13 15.29 -2.10
N GLU A 95 -2.04 14.53 -1.47
CA GLU A 95 -3.35 15.00 -1.06
C GLU A 95 -3.23 16.18 -0.07
N ASN A 96 -2.38 16.06 0.94
CA ASN A 96 -2.11 17.12 1.91
C ASN A 96 -1.49 18.37 1.27
N THR A 97 -0.59 18.21 0.30
CA THR A 97 0.06 19.32 -0.40
C THR A 97 -0.96 20.10 -1.25
N ARG A 98 -1.86 19.41 -1.95
CA ARG A 98 -2.92 20.05 -2.74
C ARG A 98 -3.93 20.78 -1.87
N LEU A 99 -4.31 20.19 -0.72
CA LEU A 99 -5.19 20.84 0.24
C LEU A 99 -4.54 22.10 0.82
N THR A 100 -3.26 22.03 1.17
CA THR A 100 -2.51 23.18 1.68
C THR A 100 -2.45 24.31 0.65
N ALA A 101 -2.12 24.00 -0.61
CA ALA A 101 -2.09 25.00 -1.68
C ALA A 101 -3.47 25.65 -1.90
N ALA A 102 -4.55 24.87 -1.87
CA ALA A 102 -5.91 25.39 -2.00
C ALA A 102 -6.30 26.31 -0.83
N LEU A 103 -5.88 25.97 0.40
CA LEU A 103 -6.12 26.79 1.59
C LEU A 103 -5.34 28.10 1.53
N LEU A 104 -4.08 28.08 1.09
CA LEU A 104 -3.24 29.27 0.94
C LEU A 104 -3.82 30.26 -0.09
N LEU A 105 -4.22 29.77 -1.26
CA LEU A 105 -4.87 30.62 -2.26
C LEU A 105 -6.16 31.25 -1.74
N ARG A 106 -6.95 30.49 -0.99
CA ARG A 106 -8.17 31.00 -0.36
C ARG A 106 -7.86 32.06 0.71
N SER A 107 -6.81 31.88 1.51
CA SER A 107 -6.42 32.90 2.50
C SER A 107 -5.91 34.18 1.83
N ASP A 108 -5.22 34.08 0.70
CA ASP A 108 -4.76 35.24 -0.06
C ASP A 108 -5.93 36.01 -0.69
N GLU A 109 -6.94 35.32 -1.22
CA GLU A 109 -8.19 35.94 -1.68
C GLU A 109 -8.93 36.67 -0.55
N GLN A 110 -8.97 36.07 0.65
CA GLN A 110 -9.63 36.67 1.81
C GLN A 110 -8.87 37.88 2.38
N ASN A 111 -7.53 37.88 2.31
CA ASN A 111 -6.68 38.98 2.76
C ASN A 111 -6.43 40.06 1.72
N ARG A 112 -6.92 39.91 0.47
CA ARG A 112 -6.84 40.98 -0.52
C ARG A 112 -7.67 42.18 -0.03
N PRO A 113 -7.05 43.37 0.18
CA PRO A 113 -7.81 44.56 0.54
C PRO A 113 -8.81 44.83 -0.57
N ALA A 114 -10.07 45.11 -0.19
CA ALA A 114 -11.08 45.51 -1.15
C ALA A 114 -10.53 46.68 -1.96
N VAL A 115 -10.28 46.46 -3.26
CA VAL A 115 -10.00 47.54 -4.19
C VAL A 115 -11.25 48.42 -4.13
N ARG A 116 -11.18 49.54 -3.40
CA ARG A 116 -12.22 50.56 -3.48
C ARG A 116 -12.27 50.95 -4.96
N PRO A 117 -13.41 50.84 -5.64
CA PRO A 117 -13.52 51.48 -6.95
C PRO A 117 -13.19 52.95 -6.73
N THR A 118 -12.11 53.42 -7.36
CA THR A 118 -11.79 54.83 -7.39
C THR A 118 -13.00 55.51 -8.00
N PRO A 119 -13.66 56.47 -7.33
CA PRO A 119 -14.74 57.22 -7.95
C PRO A 119 -14.13 57.88 -9.19
N THR A 120 -14.56 57.47 -10.37
CA THR A 120 -14.31 58.21 -11.59
C THR A 120 -15.03 59.53 -11.42
N TYR A 121 -14.30 60.56 -10.99
CA TYR A 121 -14.79 61.93 -10.95
C TYR A 121 -14.95 62.37 -12.41
N TYR A 122 -16.11 62.05 -12.99
CA TYR A 122 -16.52 62.65 -14.24
C TYR A 122 -16.70 64.13 -13.92
N GLY A 123 -15.76 64.95 -14.40
CA GLY A 123 -15.81 66.39 -14.22
C GLY A 123 -17.12 66.90 -14.79
N GLU A 124 -17.99 67.36 -13.90
CA GLU A 124 -19.10 68.23 -14.25
C GLU A 124 -18.45 69.53 -14.70
N VAL A 125 -18.32 69.69 -16.02
CA VAL A 125 -17.94 70.95 -16.64
C VAL A 125 -19.12 71.88 -16.37
N VAL A 126 -18.92 72.81 -15.45
CA VAL A 126 -19.86 73.90 -15.20
C VAL A 126 -19.76 74.81 -16.42
N ASP A 127 -20.78 74.74 -17.28
CA ASP A 127 -20.96 75.72 -18.35
C ASP A 127 -21.26 77.09 -17.72
N GLU A 128 -20.47 78.09 -18.11
CA GLU A 128 -20.57 79.51 -17.70
C GLU A 128 -21.83 80.21 -18.23
#